data_AF-A0A3M0A482-F1
#
_entry.id   AF-A0A3M0A482-F1
#
_cell.length_a   1.000
_cell.length_b   1.000
_cell.length_c   1.000
_cell.angle_alpha   90.00
_cell.angle_beta   90.00
_cell.angle_gamma   90.00
#
_symmetry.space_group_name_H-M   'P 1'
#
loop_
_entity.id
_entity.type
_entity.pdbx_description
1 polymer ?
#
loop_
_entity_poly.entity_id
_entity_poly.type
_entity_poly.pdbx_seq_one_letter_code
_entity_poly.pdbx_strand_id
1 'polypeptide(L)'
;MKKIKLLPLVLPLTLLPTSLLSSACITFLEKTLTRKIDKILDNKIWEYEAIYEDNVLGFRNNHQKMFEDFEFKIVIGKGSNILDYYKDKVVLNLFSFKLGIDNIFNMPSLGEPHLNYNMISMILDKEVAKKIELIHDININWSEELRTRKIQRGAVWNKIERFRFNNKNKFLTIKSQEFSIEYNNNKYVFDLKILDIILDKNFEIKTPFKFSIINYPNGGKYEESKFLFCLKLSEIIDDK
;
A
#
# COMPACT_ATOMS: atom_id res chain seq x y z
N MET A 1 69.32 32.23 3.63
CA MET A 1 68.02 32.07 2.94
C MET A 1 67.60 30.61 2.97
N LYS A 2 66.62 30.24 3.81
CA LYS A 2 65.99 28.92 3.79
C LYS A 2 64.52 29.11 3.37
N LYS A 3 64.15 28.59 2.20
CA LYS A 3 62.78 28.61 1.68
C LYS A 3 61.95 27.60 2.49
N ILE A 4 61.09 28.08 3.36
CA ILE A 4 59.99 27.26 3.93
C ILE A 4 58.97 27.12 2.80
N LYS A 5 58.85 25.91 2.25
CA LYS A 5 57.76 25.58 1.32
C LYS A 5 56.46 25.58 2.13
N LEU A 6 55.58 26.55 1.86
CA LEU A 6 54.17 26.40 2.21
C LEU A 6 53.65 25.15 1.51
N LEU A 7 53.31 24.13 2.29
CA LEU A 7 52.45 23.05 1.83
C LEU A 7 51.06 23.68 1.65
N PRO A 8 50.48 23.74 0.44
CA PRO A 8 49.07 24.08 0.35
C PRO A 8 48.32 22.90 0.96
N LEU A 9 47.68 23.15 2.11
CA LEU A 9 46.69 22.26 2.68
C LEU A 9 45.49 22.28 1.72
N VAL A 10 45.61 21.59 0.59
CA VAL A 10 44.46 21.24 -0.24
C VAL A 10 43.72 20.18 0.56
N LEU A 11 42.87 20.63 1.48
CA LEU A 11 41.75 19.81 1.93
C LEU A 11 41.09 19.32 0.65
N PRO A 12 41.06 18.01 0.36
CA PRO A 12 40.09 17.55 -0.59
C PRO A 12 38.75 17.91 0.07
N LEU A 13 38.04 18.89 -0.49
CA LEU A 13 36.58 18.86 -0.41
C LEU A 13 36.22 17.51 -1.01
N THR A 14 36.19 16.50 -0.14
CA THR A 14 35.57 15.22 -0.42
C THR A 14 34.14 15.61 -0.70
N LEU A 15 33.83 15.75 -1.99
CA LEU A 15 32.48 15.70 -2.48
C LEU A 15 31.92 14.43 -1.87
N LEU A 16 31.17 14.58 -0.77
CA LEU A 16 30.39 13.50 -0.20
C LEU A 16 29.72 12.85 -1.40
N PRO A 17 29.88 11.52 -1.60
CA PRO A 17 29.35 10.84 -2.76
C PRO A 17 27.93 11.35 -3.00
N THR A 18 27.68 11.93 -4.17
CA THR A 18 26.40 12.60 -4.49
C THR A 18 25.20 11.67 -4.27
N SER A 19 25.44 10.34 -4.27
CA SER A 19 24.52 9.29 -3.85
C SER A 19 24.13 9.30 -2.36
N LEU A 20 25.04 9.66 -1.45
CA LEU A 20 24.75 9.82 -0.01
C LEU A 20 23.96 11.10 0.26
N LEU A 21 24.27 12.19 -0.46
CA LEU A 21 23.51 13.44 -0.35
C LEU A 21 22.09 13.31 -0.92
N SER A 22 21.93 12.63 -2.06
CA SER A 22 20.60 12.42 -2.67
C SER A 22 19.72 11.49 -1.81
N SER A 23 20.26 10.39 -1.30
CA SER A 23 19.55 9.48 -0.40
C SER A 23 19.17 10.13 0.94
N ALA A 24 20.06 10.96 1.51
CA ALA A 24 19.75 11.73 2.72
C ALA A 24 18.62 12.76 2.48
N CYS A 25 18.64 13.44 1.32
CA CYS A 25 17.60 14.40 0.94
C CYS A 25 16.23 13.72 0.74
N ILE A 26 16.20 12.57 0.05
CA ILE A 26 14.99 11.76 -0.12
C ILE A 26 14.43 11.32 1.24
N THR A 27 15.29 10.78 2.11
CA THR A 27 14.90 10.34 3.46
C THR A 27 14.34 11.49 4.30
N PHE A 28 14.92 12.70 4.18
CA PHE A 28 14.44 13.89 4.88
C PHE A 28 13.07 14.35 4.36
N LEU A 29 12.88 14.35 3.04
CA LEU A 29 11.59 14.70 2.41
C LEU A 29 10.51 13.71 2.83
N GLU A 30 10.76 12.40 2.76
CA GLU A 30 9.81 11.37 3.19
C GLU A 30 9.43 11.54 4.67
N LYS A 31 10.39 11.72 5.57
CA LYS A 31 10.12 12.00 6.99
C LYS A 31 9.23 13.23 7.19
N THR A 32 9.46 14.28 6.40
CA THR A 32 8.68 15.53 6.47
C THR A 32 7.25 15.31 5.96
N LEU A 33 7.08 14.55 4.88
CA LEU A 33 5.76 14.20 4.35
C LEU A 33 4.98 13.30 5.31
N THR A 34 5.61 12.26 5.87
CA THR A 34 4.99 11.38 6.86
C THR A 34 4.47 12.17 8.05
N ARG A 35 5.28 13.06 8.64
CA ARG A 35 4.84 13.93 9.75
C ARG A 35 3.64 14.82 9.39
N LYS A 36 3.52 15.27 8.14
CA LYS A 36 2.38 16.08 7.70
C LYS A 36 1.12 15.23 7.61
N ILE A 37 1.25 14.03 7.05
CA ILE A 37 0.15 13.06 6.94
C ILE A 37 -0.31 12.64 8.34
N ASP A 38 0.63 12.33 9.23
CA ASP A 38 0.34 11.99 10.63
C ASP A 38 -0.49 13.08 11.33
N LYS A 39 -0.20 14.36 11.08
CA LYS A 39 -0.99 15.47 11.63
C LYS A 39 -2.40 15.61 11.04
N ILE A 40 -2.59 15.20 9.78
CA ILE A 40 -3.90 15.28 9.11
C ILE A 40 -4.79 14.13 9.55
N LEU A 41 -4.22 12.93 9.60
CA LEU A 41 -4.91 11.71 10.03
C LEU A 41 -5.17 11.74 11.53
N ASP A 42 -4.23 12.25 12.33
CA ASP A 42 -4.26 12.18 13.78
C ASP A 42 -4.47 10.72 14.24
N ASN A 43 -5.25 10.47 15.29
CA ASN A 43 -5.65 9.12 15.70
C ASN A 43 -6.94 8.62 14.99
N LYS A 44 -7.30 9.21 13.85
CA LYS A 44 -8.54 8.89 13.14
C LYS A 44 -8.31 7.84 12.05
N ILE A 45 -9.37 7.13 11.69
CA ILE A 45 -9.41 6.28 10.51
C ILE A 45 -10.27 6.98 9.46
N TRP A 46 -9.66 7.29 8.31
CA TRP A 46 -10.38 7.83 7.16
C TRP A 46 -10.78 6.66 6.27
N GLU A 47 -12.09 6.48 6.09
CA GLU A 47 -12.68 5.36 5.37
C GLU A 47 -13.22 5.80 4.00
N TYR A 48 -12.82 5.08 2.95
CA TYR A 48 -13.22 5.32 1.58
C TYR A 48 -13.93 4.10 1.02
N GLU A 49 -15.12 4.30 0.45
CA GLU A 49 -15.80 3.28 -0.35
C GLU A 49 -15.10 3.16 -1.72
N ALA A 50 -14.81 1.93 -2.15
CA ALA A 50 -14.36 1.65 -3.51
C ALA A 50 -15.57 1.24 -4.37
N ILE A 51 -16.08 2.19 -5.14
CA ILE A 51 -17.27 2.02 -5.99
C ILE A 51 -16.84 1.49 -7.35
N TYR A 52 -17.40 0.37 -7.78
CA TYR A 52 -17.10 -0.21 -9.10
C TYR A 52 -17.58 0.70 -10.24
N GLU A 53 -16.77 0.85 -11.28
CA GLU A 53 -17.09 1.64 -12.47
C GLU A 53 -17.07 0.73 -13.71
N ASP A 54 -18.26 0.39 -14.20
CA ASP A 54 -18.52 -0.60 -15.27
C ASP A 54 -17.96 -0.20 -16.66
N ASN A 55 -17.46 1.02 -16.81
CA ASN A 55 -17.15 1.62 -18.12
C ASN A 55 -15.74 1.33 -18.68
N VAL A 56 -15.07 0.24 -18.29
CA VAL A 56 -13.83 -0.19 -18.97
C VAL A 56 -14.02 -1.54 -19.66
N LEU A 57 -14.85 -1.51 -20.70
CA LEU A 57 -14.69 -2.40 -21.85
C LEU A 57 -13.29 -2.19 -22.44
N GLY A 58 -12.34 -3.05 -22.09
CA GLY A 58 -11.03 -3.00 -22.72
C GLY A 58 -10.07 -4.01 -22.13
N PHE A 59 -9.78 -5.06 -22.92
CA PHE A 59 -8.89 -6.20 -22.68
C PHE A 59 -9.57 -7.47 -22.14
N ARG A 60 -10.52 -8.00 -22.92
CA ARG A 60 -10.91 -9.42 -22.87
C ARG A 60 -9.80 -10.26 -23.49
N ASN A 61 -8.86 -10.74 -22.69
CA ASN A 61 -8.02 -11.88 -23.06
C ASN A 61 -8.77 -13.18 -22.74
N ASN A 62 -8.59 -14.22 -23.57
CA ASN A 62 -9.28 -15.52 -23.51
C ASN A 62 -8.95 -16.39 -22.27
N HIS A 63 -8.41 -15.81 -21.19
CA HIS A 63 -7.98 -16.49 -19.97
C HIS A 63 -8.54 -15.78 -18.73
N GLN A 64 -9.85 -15.55 -18.68
CA GLN A 64 -10.50 -14.84 -17.58
C GLN A 64 -11.30 -15.80 -16.71
N LYS A 65 -10.75 -16.14 -15.54
CA LYS A 65 -11.61 -16.33 -14.38
C LYS A 65 -12.18 -14.95 -14.03
N MET A 66 -13.47 -14.78 -14.29
CA MET A 66 -14.19 -13.58 -13.88
C MET A 66 -14.55 -13.76 -12.41
N PHE A 67 -13.87 -13.03 -11.53
CA PHE A 67 -14.42 -12.83 -10.20
C PHE A 67 -15.69 -11.97 -10.34
N GLU A 68 -16.74 -12.32 -9.60
CA GLU A 68 -17.94 -11.47 -9.50
C GLU A 68 -17.56 -10.08 -9.02
N ASP A 69 -18.34 -9.07 -9.39
CA ASP A 69 -18.22 -7.74 -8.82
C ASP A 69 -18.32 -7.82 -7.29
N PHE A 70 -17.42 -7.11 -6.61
CA PHE A 70 -17.36 -7.09 -5.17
C PHE A 70 -17.04 -5.70 -4.66
N GLU A 71 -17.51 -5.44 -3.45
CA GLU A 71 -17.29 -4.19 -2.75
C GLU A 71 -16.20 -4.37 -1.71
N PHE A 72 -15.44 -3.30 -1.50
CA PHE A 72 -14.46 -3.21 -0.43
C PHE A 72 -14.25 -1.76 -0.05
N LYS A 73 -13.56 -1.57 1.07
CA LYS A 73 -13.17 -0.24 1.54
C LYS A 73 -11.66 -0.08 1.50
N ILE A 74 -11.21 1.14 1.26
CA ILE A 74 -9.84 1.55 1.51
C ILE A 74 -9.85 2.43 2.75
N VAL A 75 -8.96 2.14 3.70
CA VAL A 75 -8.81 2.94 4.91
C VAL A 75 -7.39 3.47 5.02
N ILE A 76 -7.26 4.64 5.64
CA ILE A 76 -5.96 5.20 6.04
C ILE A 76 -6.03 5.68 7.48
N GLY A 77 -5.03 5.31 8.27
CA GLY A 77 -4.97 5.59 9.70
C GLY A 77 -3.89 4.76 10.38
N LYS A 78 -3.80 4.88 11.70
CA LYS A 78 -2.81 4.14 12.49
C LYS A 78 -3.12 2.65 12.46
N GLY A 79 -2.08 1.82 12.27
CA GLY A 79 -2.22 0.38 12.10
C GLY A 79 -2.95 -0.30 13.26
N SER A 80 -2.66 0.08 14.50
CA SER A 80 -3.36 -0.39 15.70
C SER A 80 -4.87 -0.11 15.62
N ASN A 81 -5.23 1.13 15.32
CA ASN A 81 -6.63 1.57 15.34
C ASN A 81 -7.44 0.85 14.26
N ILE A 82 -6.86 0.70 13.06
CA ILE A 82 -7.49 -0.05 11.96
C ILE A 82 -7.73 -1.52 12.36
N LEU A 83 -6.72 -2.19 12.92
CA LEU A 83 -6.89 -3.60 13.29
C LEU A 83 -7.89 -3.80 14.44
N ASP A 84 -7.93 -2.88 15.40
CA ASP A 84 -8.88 -2.93 16.51
C ASP A 84 -10.33 -2.67 16.04
N TYR A 85 -10.52 -1.67 15.17
CA TYR A 85 -11.83 -1.31 14.63
C TYR A 85 -12.39 -2.38 13.70
N TYR A 86 -11.56 -2.93 12.80
CA TYR A 86 -11.96 -3.95 11.82
C TYR A 86 -11.54 -5.37 12.22
N LYS A 87 -11.52 -5.68 13.53
CA LYS A 87 -11.04 -6.97 14.07
C LYS A 87 -11.78 -8.20 13.55
N ASP A 88 -13.01 -8.04 13.05
CA ASP A 88 -13.84 -9.09 12.47
C ASP A 88 -13.78 -9.13 10.94
N LYS A 89 -12.95 -8.31 10.29
CA LYS A 89 -12.79 -8.22 8.84
C LYS A 89 -11.39 -8.66 8.40
N VAL A 90 -11.24 -8.90 7.10
CA VAL A 90 -9.94 -9.13 6.49
C VAL A 90 -9.29 -7.76 6.20
N VAL A 91 -8.15 -7.49 6.83
CA VAL A 91 -7.41 -6.23 6.67
C VAL A 91 -6.12 -6.47 5.90
N LEU A 92 -6.08 -6.11 4.62
CA LEU A 92 -4.88 -6.22 3.79
C LEU A 92 -4.14 -4.88 3.76
N ASN A 93 -2.99 -4.79 4.43
CA ASN A 93 -2.17 -3.59 4.39
C ASN A 93 -1.51 -3.46 2.99
N LEU A 94 -1.87 -2.40 2.27
CA LEU A 94 -1.37 -2.08 0.93
C LEU A 94 -0.10 -1.21 0.98
N PHE A 95 0.01 -0.32 1.98
CA PHE A 95 1.11 0.63 2.07
C PHE A 95 1.37 1.08 3.52
N SER A 96 2.63 1.35 3.87
CA SER A 96 3.00 1.86 5.21
C SER A 96 4.07 2.97 5.13
N PHE A 97 3.86 4.07 5.85
CA PHE A 97 4.59 5.34 5.67
C PHE A 97 6.02 5.40 6.25
N LYS A 98 6.43 4.43 7.09
CA LYS A 98 7.73 4.47 7.78
C LYS A 98 8.71 3.36 7.40
N LEU A 99 8.37 2.56 6.39
CA LEU A 99 9.29 1.51 5.93
C LEU A 99 10.35 2.08 4.98
N GLY A 100 11.63 1.90 5.33
CA GLY A 100 12.69 1.78 4.32
C GLY A 100 12.56 0.45 3.56
N ILE A 101 13.19 0.39 2.39
CA ILE A 101 13.36 -0.73 1.44
C ILE A 101 12.92 -2.11 1.97
N ASP A 102 11.97 -2.72 1.23
CA ASP A 102 11.69 -4.16 1.07
C ASP A 102 12.02 -5.07 2.26
N ASN A 103 11.06 -5.21 3.18
CA ASN A 103 10.92 -6.46 3.92
C ASN A 103 9.61 -7.12 3.49
N ILE A 104 9.76 -8.32 2.95
CA ILE A 104 8.68 -9.26 2.68
C ILE A 104 8.11 -9.64 4.04
N PHE A 105 6.96 -9.08 4.40
CA PHE A 105 6.24 -9.49 5.58
C PHE A 105 5.14 -10.44 5.15
N ASN A 106 5.18 -11.68 5.65
CA ASN A 106 3.96 -12.46 5.78
C ASN A 106 3.01 -11.60 6.66
N MET A 107 1.73 -11.48 6.33
CA MET A 107 0.81 -10.63 7.11
C MET A 107 0.84 -10.80 8.64
N PRO A 108 1.12 -11.97 9.25
CA PRO A 108 1.24 -12.07 10.71
C PRO A 108 2.63 -11.69 11.26
N SER A 109 3.64 -11.45 10.42
CA SER A 109 4.93 -10.91 10.86
C SER A 109 4.95 -9.38 10.83
N LEU A 110 3.79 -8.71 10.95
CA LEU A 110 3.80 -7.38 11.52
C LEU A 110 4.24 -7.56 12.98
N GLY A 111 5.55 -7.48 13.25
CA GLY A 111 5.98 -7.22 14.60
C GLY A 111 5.24 -5.97 15.13
N GLU A 112 5.11 -5.88 16.46
CA GLU A 112 4.57 -4.70 17.15
C GLU A 112 5.00 -3.32 16.61
N PRO A 113 6.20 -3.10 16.01
CA PRO A 113 6.58 -1.78 15.50
C PRO A 113 5.69 -1.22 14.39
N HIS A 114 5.02 -2.07 13.60
CA HIS A 114 4.27 -1.61 12.42
C HIS A 114 2.89 -1.04 12.77
N LEU A 115 2.32 -1.48 13.90
CA LEU A 115 1.00 -1.03 14.37
C LEU A 115 1.01 0.46 14.73
N ASN A 116 2.18 1.01 15.04
CA ASN A 116 2.33 2.41 15.40
C ASN A 116 2.43 3.37 14.21
N TYR A 117 2.40 2.85 12.98
CA TYR A 117 2.49 3.68 11.78
C TYR A 117 1.16 3.83 11.09
N ASN A 118 1.00 4.96 10.41
CA ASN A 118 -0.07 5.08 9.44
C ASN A 118 0.14 4.05 8.33
N MET A 119 -0.97 3.44 7.92
CA MET A 119 -1.02 2.49 6.83
C MET A 119 -2.26 2.74 5.97
N ILE A 120 -2.16 2.35 4.70
CA ILE A 120 -3.32 2.28 3.80
C ILE A 120 -3.66 0.80 3.68
N SER A 121 -4.90 0.45 4.00
CA SER A 121 -5.36 -0.94 3.99
C SER A 121 -6.63 -1.09 3.18
N MET A 122 -6.76 -2.26 2.55
CA MET A 122 -8.01 -2.74 1.98
C MET A 122 -8.75 -3.55 3.03
N ILE A 123 -10.02 -3.24 3.23
CA ILE A 123 -10.91 -3.91 4.16
C ILE A 123 -11.91 -4.72 3.37
N LEU A 124 -11.95 -6.03 3.63
CA LEU A 124 -12.82 -6.98 2.97
C LEU A 124 -13.68 -7.70 4.01
N ASP A 125 -14.96 -7.84 3.68
CA ASP A 125 -15.80 -8.79 4.39
C ASP A 125 -15.33 -10.22 4.14
N LYS A 126 -15.56 -11.11 5.11
CA LYS A 126 -15.15 -12.51 5.01
C LYS A 126 -15.78 -13.20 3.80
N GLU A 127 -17.03 -12.86 3.48
CA GLU A 127 -17.74 -13.36 2.31
C GLU A 127 -17.04 -12.95 1.01
N VAL A 128 -16.64 -11.68 0.89
CA VAL A 128 -15.88 -11.19 -0.26
C VAL A 128 -14.53 -11.90 -0.32
N ALA A 129 -13.81 -11.98 0.81
CA ALA A 129 -12.52 -12.66 0.88
C ALA A 129 -12.61 -14.13 0.46
N LYS A 130 -13.71 -14.83 0.79
CA LYS A 130 -13.98 -16.19 0.30
C LYS A 130 -14.25 -16.21 -1.20
N LYS A 131 -15.07 -15.29 -1.72
CA LYS A 131 -15.37 -15.16 -3.16
C LYS A 131 -14.11 -14.93 -4.00
N ILE A 132 -13.18 -14.11 -3.51
CA ILE A 132 -11.89 -13.84 -4.18
C ILE A 132 -10.77 -14.81 -3.73
N GLU A 133 -11.13 -15.90 -3.06
CA GLU A 133 -10.26 -17.02 -2.70
C GLU A 133 -9.07 -16.67 -1.78
N LEU A 134 -9.17 -15.56 -1.04
CA LEU A 134 -8.24 -15.20 0.03
C LEU A 134 -8.37 -16.15 1.23
N ILE A 135 -9.57 -16.65 1.50
CA ILE A 135 -9.88 -17.67 2.52
C ILE A 135 -10.76 -18.76 1.90
N HIS A 136 -10.71 -19.98 2.42
CA HIS A 136 -11.55 -21.07 1.88
C HIS A 136 -12.89 -21.16 2.58
N ASP A 137 -12.88 -20.92 3.89
CA ASP A 137 -14.08 -21.05 4.68
C ASP A 137 -14.19 -19.98 5.77
N ILE A 138 -15.43 -19.70 6.18
CA ILE A 138 -15.78 -18.70 7.18
C ILE A 138 -16.14 -19.44 8.46
N ASN A 139 -15.17 -20.18 8.99
CA ASN A 139 -15.27 -20.81 10.31
C ASN A 139 -14.69 -19.88 11.39
N ILE A 140 -14.73 -20.26 12.68
CA ILE A 140 -14.23 -19.43 13.79
C ILE A 140 -12.74 -19.05 13.63
N ASN A 141 -11.95 -19.88 12.93
CA ASN A 141 -10.50 -19.74 12.77
C ASN A 141 -10.08 -19.20 11.39
N TRP A 142 -11.00 -18.63 10.60
CA TRP A 142 -10.71 -18.10 9.26
C TRP A 142 -9.51 -17.14 9.22
N SER A 143 -9.32 -16.35 10.30
CA SER A 143 -8.22 -15.39 10.39
C SER A 143 -6.86 -16.09 10.51
N GLU A 144 -6.83 -17.29 11.11
CA GLU A 144 -5.62 -18.10 11.23
C GLU A 144 -5.19 -18.67 9.88
N GLU A 145 -6.13 -18.99 8.98
CA GLU A 145 -5.80 -19.41 7.61
C GLU A 145 -4.94 -18.36 6.90
N LEU A 146 -5.29 -17.07 7.02
CA LEU A 146 -4.49 -15.98 6.46
C LEU A 146 -3.09 -15.88 7.10
N ARG A 147 -2.95 -16.26 8.38
CA ARG A 147 -1.64 -16.27 9.06
C ARG A 147 -0.75 -17.39 8.55
N THR A 148 -1.33 -18.53 8.19
CA THR A 148 -0.57 -19.66 7.64
C THR A 148 -0.15 -19.48 6.18
N ARG A 149 -0.74 -18.51 5.47
CA ARG A 149 -0.42 -18.23 4.06
C ARG A 149 0.89 -17.45 3.90
N LYS A 150 1.59 -17.73 2.81
CA LYS A 150 2.78 -16.98 2.41
C LYS A 150 2.35 -15.76 1.60
N ILE A 151 2.44 -14.60 2.24
CA ILE A 151 2.06 -13.31 1.65
C ILE A 151 3.33 -12.54 1.36
N GLN A 152 3.56 -12.19 0.10
CA GLN A 152 4.74 -11.46 -0.34
C GLN A 152 4.31 -10.16 -1.00
N ARG A 153 4.85 -9.03 -0.53
CA ARG A 153 4.73 -7.78 -1.28
C ARG A 153 5.68 -7.80 -2.47
N GLY A 154 5.17 -7.47 -3.65
CA GLY A 154 6.00 -7.27 -4.83
C GLY A 154 6.95 -6.10 -4.61
N ALA A 155 8.12 -6.17 -5.27
CA ALA A 155 9.11 -5.12 -5.18
C ALA A 155 8.54 -3.81 -5.71
N VAL A 156 8.69 -2.72 -4.96
CA VAL A 156 8.38 -1.38 -5.49
C VAL A 156 9.48 -1.03 -6.49
N TRP A 157 9.19 -1.15 -7.78
CA TRP A 157 10.14 -0.99 -8.89
C TRP A 157 10.87 0.36 -8.92
N ASN A 158 10.38 1.37 -8.19
CA ASN A 158 11.02 2.67 -8.07
C ASN A 158 11.25 3.07 -6.61
N LYS A 159 12.48 2.82 -6.12
CA LYS A 159 12.92 3.11 -4.74
C LYS A 159 12.96 4.61 -4.41
N ILE A 160 12.86 5.49 -5.41
CA ILE A 160 13.18 6.91 -5.25
C ILE A 160 11.99 7.71 -4.69
N GLU A 161 10.74 7.31 -4.98
CA GLU A 161 9.54 7.98 -4.45
C GLU A 161 8.34 7.03 -4.40
N ARG A 162 8.07 6.45 -3.22
CA ARG A 162 6.97 5.50 -3.02
C ARG A 162 5.60 6.17 -2.94
N PHE A 163 5.57 7.43 -2.49
CA PHE A 163 4.38 8.25 -2.38
C PHE A 163 4.69 9.73 -2.57
N ARG A 164 3.65 10.52 -2.86
CA ARG A 164 3.72 11.99 -2.96
C ARG A 164 2.53 12.61 -2.24
N PHE A 165 2.71 13.82 -1.72
CA PHE A 165 1.63 14.57 -1.09
C PHE A 165 1.56 16.01 -1.61
N ASN A 166 0.44 16.37 -2.21
CA ASN A 166 0.18 17.72 -2.70
C ASN A 166 -0.48 18.55 -1.59
N ASN A 167 0.25 19.53 -1.05
CA ASN A 167 -0.26 20.36 0.06
C ASN A 167 -1.47 21.23 -0.32
N LYS A 168 -1.58 21.63 -1.59
CA LYS A 168 -2.65 22.54 -2.07
C LYS A 168 -4.00 21.82 -2.10
N ASN A 169 -4.00 20.62 -2.64
CA ASN A 169 -5.22 19.86 -2.89
C ASN A 169 -5.40 18.68 -1.92
N LYS A 170 -4.44 18.48 -1.00
CA LYS A 170 -4.39 17.38 -0.02
C LYS A 170 -4.44 15.98 -0.61
N PHE A 171 -4.03 15.83 -1.87
CA PHE A 171 -3.90 14.54 -2.53
C PHE A 171 -2.64 13.81 -2.06
N LEU A 172 -2.83 12.61 -1.57
CA LEU A 172 -1.83 11.61 -1.30
C LEU A 172 -1.84 10.59 -2.43
N THR A 173 -0.75 10.51 -3.19
CA THR A 173 -0.59 9.56 -4.30
C THR A 173 0.35 8.44 -3.88
N ILE A 174 -0.13 7.20 -3.90
CA ILE A 174 0.70 5.99 -3.76
C ILE A 174 0.97 5.42 -5.15
N LYS A 175 2.24 5.11 -5.44
CA LYS A 175 2.63 4.48 -6.70
C LYS A 175 2.79 2.98 -6.50
N SER A 176 2.31 2.22 -7.49
CA SER A 176 2.46 0.78 -7.75
C SER A 176 2.69 -0.06 -6.50
N GLN A 177 1.63 -0.68 -5.99
CA GLN A 177 1.70 -1.69 -4.94
C GLN A 177 1.26 -3.03 -5.53
N GLU A 178 2.12 -4.02 -5.40
CA GLU A 178 1.78 -5.39 -5.72
C GLU A 178 1.89 -6.21 -4.43
N PHE A 179 0.97 -7.12 -4.21
CA PHE A 179 1.15 -8.18 -3.23
C PHE A 179 0.66 -9.50 -3.80
N SER A 180 1.28 -10.58 -3.35
CA SER A 180 0.98 -11.92 -3.79
C SER A 180 0.74 -12.84 -2.61
N ILE A 181 -0.15 -13.79 -2.80
CA ILE A 181 -0.58 -14.75 -1.80
C ILE A 181 -0.40 -16.12 -2.43
N GLU A 182 0.47 -16.92 -1.82
CA GLU A 182 0.76 -18.28 -2.26
C GLU A 182 0.03 -19.27 -1.34
N TYR A 183 -0.69 -20.21 -1.96
CA TYR A 183 -1.41 -21.28 -1.26
C TYR A 183 -1.67 -22.47 -2.19
N ASN A 184 -1.49 -23.71 -1.70
CA ASN A 184 -1.69 -24.97 -2.45
C ASN A 184 -1.11 -24.93 -3.89
N ASN A 185 0.11 -24.41 -4.03
CA ASN A 185 0.83 -24.23 -5.30
C ASN A 185 0.19 -23.23 -6.30
N ASN A 186 -0.86 -22.50 -5.90
CA ASN A 186 -1.39 -21.36 -6.64
C ASN A 186 -0.78 -20.07 -6.10
N LYS A 187 -0.59 -19.09 -6.97
CA LYS A 187 -0.16 -17.73 -6.60
C LYS A 187 -1.19 -16.72 -7.11
N TYR A 188 -1.80 -15.99 -6.19
CA TYR A 188 -2.64 -14.84 -6.51
C TYR A 188 -1.80 -13.58 -6.40
N VAL A 189 -1.89 -12.68 -7.36
CA VAL A 189 -1.21 -11.39 -7.37
C VAL A 189 -2.26 -10.30 -7.46
N PHE A 190 -2.22 -9.39 -6.52
CA PHE A 190 -3.06 -8.21 -6.44
C PHE A 190 -2.20 -7.00 -6.82
N ASP A 191 -2.55 -6.34 -7.91
CA ASP A 191 -1.76 -5.26 -8.51
C ASP A 191 -2.57 -3.97 -8.54
N LEU A 192 -2.07 -2.99 -7.80
CA LEU A 192 -2.61 -1.63 -7.72
C LEU A 192 -1.58 -0.67 -8.32
N LYS A 193 -1.91 -0.02 -9.45
CA LYS A 193 -0.94 0.83 -10.17
C LYS A 193 -0.73 2.20 -9.56
N ILE A 194 -1.80 2.93 -9.30
CA ILE A 194 -1.77 4.28 -8.70
C ILE A 194 -3.03 4.40 -7.85
N LEU A 195 -2.87 4.92 -6.63
CA LEU A 195 -3.96 5.23 -5.73
C LEU A 195 -3.83 6.68 -5.27
N ASP A 196 -4.84 7.48 -5.59
CA ASP A 196 -4.96 8.87 -5.13
C ASP A 196 -6.00 8.94 -4.02
N ILE A 197 -5.59 9.41 -2.85
CA ILE A 197 -6.43 9.56 -1.65
C ILE A 197 -6.48 11.03 -1.27
N ILE A 198 -7.68 11.57 -1.05
CA ILE A 198 -7.86 12.98 -0.68
C ILE A 198 -7.98 13.10 0.83
N LEU A 199 -6.95 13.64 1.47
CA LEU A 199 -6.94 13.86 2.92
C LEU A 199 -7.53 15.23 3.29
N ASP A 200 -8.73 15.51 2.79
CA ASP A 200 -9.49 16.71 3.10
C ASP A 200 -10.99 16.43 3.02
N LYS A 201 -11.64 16.47 4.18
CA LYS A 201 -13.07 16.20 4.32
C LYS A 201 -13.98 17.19 3.59
N ASN A 202 -13.44 18.34 3.18
CA ASN A 202 -14.22 19.36 2.49
C ASN A 202 -14.26 19.15 0.97
N PHE A 203 -13.52 18.15 0.44
CA PHE A 203 -13.52 17.82 -0.98
C PHE A 203 -14.28 16.52 -1.24
N GLU A 204 -15.38 16.62 -1.98
CA GLU A 204 -16.17 15.47 -2.45
C GLU A 204 -15.76 15.06 -3.87
N ILE A 205 -14.48 14.74 -4.06
CA ILE A 205 -13.97 14.31 -5.37
C ILE A 205 -13.80 12.79 -5.35
N LYS A 206 -14.32 12.13 -6.39
CA LYS A 206 -14.04 10.71 -6.65
C LYS A 206 -12.68 10.55 -7.29
N THR A 207 -11.86 9.62 -6.80
CA THR A 207 -10.55 9.32 -7.38
C THR A 207 -10.53 7.92 -8.01
N PRO A 208 -10.41 7.81 -9.35
CA PRO A 208 -10.39 6.52 -10.01
C PRO A 208 -9.05 5.81 -9.77
N PHE A 209 -9.09 4.50 -9.59
CA PHE A 209 -7.91 3.65 -9.52
C PHE A 209 -8.16 2.29 -10.18
N LYS A 210 -7.08 1.72 -10.72
CA LYS A 210 -7.09 0.40 -11.35
C LYS A 210 -6.58 -0.64 -10.36
N PHE A 211 -7.26 -1.77 -10.33
CA PHE A 211 -6.92 -2.93 -9.50
C PHE A 211 -7.00 -4.19 -10.35
N SER A 212 -6.00 -5.05 -10.26
CA SER A 212 -6.01 -6.36 -10.92
C SER A 212 -5.84 -7.48 -9.92
N ILE A 213 -6.52 -8.60 -10.15
CA ILE A 213 -6.28 -9.89 -9.49
C ILE A 213 -5.80 -10.86 -10.57
N ILE A 214 -4.59 -11.38 -10.42
CA ILE A 214 -3.94 -12.31 -11.34
C ILE A 214 -3.73 -13.64 -10.62
N ASN A 215 -4.32 -14.72 -11.12
CA ASN A 215 -4.12 -16.07 -10.63
C ASN A 215 -3.09 -16.80 -11.50
N TYR A 216 -2.06 -17.36 -10.88
CA TYR A 216 -1.08 -18.25 -11.50
C TYR A 216 -1.31 -19.67 -10.99
N PRO A 217 -2.16 -20.47 -11.66
CA PRO A 217 -2.38 -21.87 -11.30
C PRO A 217 -1.17 -22.73 -11.70
N ASN A 218 -0.86 -23.78 -10.92
CA ASN A 218 0.27 -24.66 -11.19
C ASN A 218 0.14 -25.34 -12.56
N GLY A 219 1.15 -25.17 -13.43
CA GLY A 219 1.20 -25.76 -14.77
C GLY A 219 0.19 -25.21 -15.79
N GLY A 220 -0.57 -24.17 -15.44
CA GLY A 220 -1.58 -23.56 -16.30
C GLY A 220 -1.17 -22.19 -16.87
N LYS A 221 -2.03 -21.63 -17.72
CA LYS A 221 -1.95 -20.21 -18.10
C LYS A 221 -2.45 -19.35 -16.94
N TYR A 222 -1.89 -18.15 -16.77
CA TYR A 222 -2.40 -17.23 -15.77
C TYR A 222 -3.78 -16.71 -16.17
N GLU A 223 -4.59 -16.36 -15.16
CA GLU A 223 -5.90 -15.74 -15.31
C GLU A 223 -5.86 -14.34 -14.71
N GLU A 224 -6.48 -13.35 -15.36
CA GLU A 224 -6.44 -11.96 -14.87
C GLU A 224 -7.83 -11.30 -14.90
N SER A 225 -8.28 -10.80 -13.76
CA SER A 225 -9.42 -9.89 -13.65
C SER A 225 -8.93 -8.46 -13.41
N LYS A 226 -9.47 -7.50 -14.17
CA LYS A 226 -9.16 -6.07 -14.06
C LYS A 226 -10.40 -5.34 -13.63
N PHE A 227 -10.25 -4.45 -12.68
CA PHE A 227 -11.31 -3.64 -12.11
C PHE A 227 -10.93 -2.17 -12.20
N LEU A 228 -11.92 -1.33 -12.50
CA LEU A 228 -11.86 0.10 -12.28
C LEU A 228 -12.77 0.44 -11.11
N PHE A 229 -12.21 1.10 -10.11
CA PHE A 229 -12.96 1.60 -8.97
C PHE A 229 -12.78 3.11 -8.84
N CYS A 230 -13.74 3.77 -8.23
CA CYS A 230 -13.65 5.14 -7.76
C CYS A 230 -13.66 5.15 -6.23
N LEU A 231 -12.66 5.76 -5.60
CA LEU A 231 -12.73 6.02 -4.17
C LEU A 231 -13.60 7.24 -3.88
N LYS A 232 -14.43 7.12 -2.85
CA LYS A 232 -15.18 8.22 -2.26
C LYS A 232 -15.00 8.19 -0.75
N LEU A 233 -14.62 9.31 -0.14
CA LEU A 233 -14.59 9.43 1.32
C LEU A 233 -16.01 9.20 1.85
N SER A 234 -16.13 8.24 2.76
CA SER A 234 -17.41 7.81 3.33
C SER A 234 -17.54 8.24 4.79
N GLU A 235 -16.49 8.04 5.59
CA GLU A 235 -16.50 8.36 7.01
C GLU A 235 -15.09 8.76 7.50
N ILE A 236 -15.04 9.56 8.56
CA ILE A 236 -13.85 9.75 9.38
C ILE A 236 -14.21 9.30 10.78
N ILE A 237 -13.61 8.19 11.20
CA ILE A 237 -13.88 7.52 12.46
C ILE A 237 -12.87 8.01 13.50
N ASP A 238 -13.38 8.51 14.62
CA ASP A 238 -12.58 8.93 15.77
C ASP A 238 -12.43 7.75 16.76
N ASP A 239 -11.20 7.53 17.28
CA ASP A 239 -11.00 6.66 18.45
C ASP A 239 -11.85 7.21 19.61
N LYS A 240 -12.75 6.38 20.15
CA LYS A 240 -13.52 6.68 21.36
C LYS A 240 -12.69 6.47 22.63
#